data_AF-A0A1I3ZI82-F1
#
_entry.id   AF-A0A1I3ZI82-F1
#
_cell.length_a   1.000
_cell.length_b   1.000
_cell.length_c   1.000
_cell.angle_alpha   90.00
_cell.angle_beta   90.00
_cell.angle_gamma   90.00
#
_symmetry.space_group_name_H-M   'P 1'
#
loop_
_entity.id
_entity.type
_entity.pdbx_description
1 polymer ?
#
loop_
_entity_poly.entity_id
_entity_poly.type
_entity_poly.pdbx_seq_one_letter_code
_entity_poly.pdbx_strand_id
1 'polypeptide(L)'
;MISGADRNNIIKQLAQSSGLDHLVKVELSEEGYYDSATGTWHSGGVTVRDNDVEKAAFYFRKQFETCRKSTEPSIREAAKRYLIAAEAIKHSIETGVFSMEMETE
;
A
#
# COMPACT_ATOMS: atom_id res chain seq x y z
N MET A 1 -23.29 19.06 -16.08
CA MET A 1 -23.06 17.93 -15.15
C MET A 1 -21.62 18.03 -14.69
N ILE A 2 -21.35 18.08 -13.39
CA ILE A 2 -19.99 18.09 -12.85
C ILE A 2 -19.45 16.65 -12.98
N SER A 3 -18.29 16.46 -13.62
CA SER A 3 -17.72 15.13 -13.78
C SER A 3 -17.29 14.56 -12.41
N GLY A 4 -17.19 13.22 -12.28
CA GLY A 4 -16.74 12.59 -11.03
C GLY A 4 -15.35 13.08 -10.58
N ALA A 5 -14.46 13.36 -11.54
CA ALA A 5 -13.13 13.91 -11.29
C ALA A 5 -13.18 15.35 -10.73
N ASP A 6 -14.09 16.19 -11.22
CA ASP A 6 -14.27 17.55 -10.71
C ASP A 6 -14.83 17.55 -9.27
N ARG A 7 -15.74 16.63 -8.96
CA ARG A 7 -16.28 16.46 -7.60
C ARG A 7 -15.17 16.06 -6.62
N ASN A 8 -14.30 15.12 -6.99
CA ASN A 8 -13.21 14.67 -6.12
C ASN A 8 -12.17 15.76 -5.89
N ASN A 9 -11.85 16.57 -6.90
CA ASN A 9 -10.96 17.73 -6.75
C ASN A 9 -11.53 18.79 -5.80
N ILE A 10 -12.84 19.06 -5.85
CA ILE A 10 -13.50 19.99 -4.92
C ILE A 10 -13.45 19.46 -3.48
N ILE A 11 -13.70 18.16 -3.28
CA ILE A 11 -13.62 17.52 -1.96
C ILE A 11 -12.19 17.60 -1.39
N LYS A 12 -11.17 17.35 -2.22
CA LYS A 12 -9.74 17.46 -1.84
C LYS A 12 -9.40 18.90 -1.42
N GLN A 13 -9.82 19.90 -2.19
CA GLN A 13 -9.57 21.32 -1.87
C GLN A 13 -10.28 21.77 -0.60
N LEU A 14 -11.53 21.34 -0.38
CA LEU A 14 -12.30 21.67 0.81
C LEU A 14 -11.66 21.07 2.07
N ALA A 15 -11.24 19.80 2.02
CA ALA A 15 -10.61 19.15 3.15
C ALA A 15 -9.23 19.76 3.49
N GLN A 16 -8.45 20.16 2.48
CA GLN A 16 -7.20 20.91 2.68
C GLN A 16 -7.45 22.26 3.36
N SER A 17 -8.47 23.01 2.94
CA SER A 17 -8.81 24.30 3.55
C SER A 17 -9.35 24.18 4.99
N SER A 18 -9.86 23.00 5.36
CA SER A 18 -10.50 22.74 6.66
C SER A 18 -9.59 22.03 7.67
N GLY A 19 -8.33 21.72 7.31
CA GLY A 19 -7.42 20.94 8.17
C GLY A 19 -7.86 19.48 8.37
N LEU A 20 -8.71 18.98 7.47
CA LEU A 20 -9.19 17.59 7.43
C LEU A 20 -8.48 16.80 6.32
N ASP A 21 -7.28 17.24 5.94
CA ASP A 21 -6.43 16.62 4.93
C ASP A 21 -6.14 15.14 5.24
N HIS A 22 -6.06 14.78 6.52
CA HIS A 22 -5.92 13.39 6.98
C HIS A 22 -7.17 12.51 6.77
N LEU A 23 -8.35 13.11 6.53
CA LEU A 23 -9.60 12.39 6.19
C LEU A 23 -9.81 12.27 4.68
N VAL A 24 -9.06 13.04 3.89
CA VAL A 24 -8.95 12.78 2.46
C VAL A 24 -8.23 11.46 2.34
N LYS A 25 -8.98 10.39 2.06
CA LYS A 25 -8.39 9.15 1.59
C LYS A 25 -7.50 9.55 0.42
N VAL A 26 -6.19 9.42 0.61
CA VAL A 26 -5.26 9.39 -0.50
C VAL A 26 -5.73 8.18 -1.30
N GLU A 27 -6.46 8.43 -2.38
CA GLU A 27 -6.59 7.47 -3.46
C GLU A 27 -5.17 7.18 -3.89
N LEU A 28 -4.58 6.12 -3.31
CA LEU A 28 -3.42 5.45 -3.88
C LEU A 28 -3.86 5.16 -5.30
N SER A 29 -3.27 5.88 -6.25
CA SER A 29 -3.73 6.01 -7.64
C SER A 29 -4.41 4.75 -8.15
N GLU A 30 -5.69 4.90 -8.49
CA GLU A 30 -6.47 3.91 -9.22
C GLU A 30 -5.81 3.68 -10.58
N GLU A 31 -5.30 2.46 -10.76
CA GLU A 31 -5.14 1.69 -11.99
C GLU A 31 -4.02 0.69 -11.74
N GLY A 32 -4.33 -0.26 -10.85
CA GLY A 32 -3.60 -1.51 -10.81
C GLY A 32 -4.52 -2.65 -11.21
N TYR A 33 -4.00 -3.60 -11.98
CA TYR A 33 -4.72 -4.81 -12.35
C TYR A 33 -3.82 -6.02 -12.15
N TYR A 34 -4.44 -7.13 -11.76
CA TYR A 34 -3.76 -8.41 -11.69
C TYR A 34 -3.91 -9.15 -13.04
N ASP A 35 -2.79 -9.54 -13.62
CA ASP A 35 -2.75 -10.47 -14.74
C ASP A 35 -2.63 -11.90 -14.21
N SER A 36 -3.74 -12.64 -14.22
CA SER A 36 -3.78 -14.03 -13.77
C SER A 36 -3.07 -15.00 -14.71
N ALA A 37 -2.85 -14.64 -15.97
CA ALA A 37 -2.12 -15.50 -16.91
C ALA A 37 -0.62 -15.52 -16.62
N THR A 38 -0.09 -14.41 -16.11
CA THR A 38 1.34 -14.26 -15.78
C THR A 38 1.62 -14.27 -14.27
N GLY A 39 0.59 -14.14 -13.43
CA GLY A 39 0.72 -14.06 -11.98
C GLY A 39 1.36 -12.73 -11.54
N THR A 40 1.00 -11.61 -12.17
CA THR A 40 1.65 -10.32 -11.89
C THR A 40 0.67 -9.19 -11.65
N TRP A 41 1.01 -8.31 -10.70
CA TRP A 41 0.24 -7.11 -10.42
C TRP A 41 0.88 -5.93 -11.13
N HIS A 42 0.12 -5.26 -11.99
CA HIS A 42 0.54 -4.00 -12.58
C HIS A 42 -0.01 -2.87 -11.73
N SER A 43 0.80 -1.88 -11.35
CA SER A 43 0.32 -0.67 -10.66
C SER A 43 1.23 0.50 -10.97
N GLY A 44 0.67 1.62 -11.42
CA GLY A 44 1.43 2.85 -11.72
C GLY A 44 2.55 2.65 -12.74
N GLY A 45 2.37 1.75 -13.72
CA GLY A 45 3.37 1.40 -14.73
C GLY A 45 4.46 0.43 -14.28
N VAL A 46 4.37 -0.10 -13.05
CA VAL A 46 5.32 -1.08 -12.51
C VAL A 46 4.67 -2.46 -12.49
N THR A 47 5.38 -3.48 -13.00
CA THR A 47 5.00 -4.89 -12.83
C THR A 47 5.60 -5.42 -11.53
N VAL A 48 4.75 -5.99 -10.67
CA VAL A 48 5.09 -6.62 -9.41
C VAL A 48 4.84 -8.11 -9.54
N ARG A 49 5.90 -8.92 -9.37
CA ARG A 49 5.81 -10.38 -9.35
C ARG A 49 5.83 -10.89 -7.91
N ASP A 50 5.42 -12.13 -7.69
CA ASP A 50 5.44 -12.75 -6.35
C ASP A 50 6.82 -12.66 -5.66
N ASN A 51 7.90 -12.90 -6.42
CA ASN A 51 9.27 -12.76 -5.90
C ASN A 51 9.59 -11.31 -5.48
N ASP A 52 8.98 -10.31 -6.10
CA ASP A 52 9.15 -8.91 -5.70
C ASP A 52 8.41 -8.61 -4.39
N VAL A 53 7.26 -9.26 -4.17
CA VAL A 53 6.50 -9.21 -2.91
C VAL A 53 7.29 -9.86 -1.76
N GLU A 54 7.91 -11.02 -2.00
CA GLU A 54 8.80 -11.67 -1.01
C GLU A 54 10.01 -10.79 -0.66
N LYS A 55 10.66 -10.20 -1.67
CA LYS A 55 11.78 -9.27 -1.46
C LYS A 55 11.33 -8.03 -0.69
N ALA A 56 10.13 -7.53 -0.92
CA ALA A 56 9.59 -6.40 -0.17
C ALA A 56 9.39 -6.76 1.31
N ALA A 57 8.83 -7.92 1.62
CA ALA A 57 8.70 -8.40 3.00
C ALA A 57 10.08 -8.50 3.69
N PHE A 58 11.07 -9.08 3.00
CA PHE A 58 12.44 -9.17 3.51
C PHE A 58 13.06 -7.78 3.75
N TYR A 59 12.89 -6.85 2.81
CA TYR A 59 13.39 -5.47 2.94
C TYR A 59 12.81 -4.79 4.17
N PHE A 60 11.49 -4.83 4.36
CA PHE A 60 10.83 -4.19 5.51
C PHE A 60 11.26 -4.83 6.83
N ARG A 61 11.42 -6.16 6.87
CA ARG A 61 11.93 -6.85 8.06
C ARG A 61 13.36 -6.42 8.39
N LYS A 62 14.22 -6.23 7.39
CA LYS A 62 15.57 -5.70 7.58
C LYS A 62 15.56 -4.26 8.10
N GLN A 63 14.68 -3.40 7.58
CA GLN A 63 14.54 -2.03 8.08
C GLN A 63 14.04 -1.98 9.52
N PHE A 64 13.10 -2.85 9.90
CA PHE A 64 12.70 -3.02 11.29
C PHE A 64 13.90 -3.36 12.19
N GLU A 65 14.72 -4.34 11.81
CA GLU A 65 15.90 -4.73 12.58
C GLU A 65 16.92 -3.59 12.75
N THR A 66 17.10 -2.77 11.71
CA THR A 66 17.95 -1.57 11.75
C THR A 66 17.38 -0.51 12.68
N CYS A 67 16.07 -0.22 12.59
CA CYS A 67 15.45 0.89 13.31
C CYS A 67 15.08 0.57 14.76
N ARG A 68 14.80 -0.69 15.11
CA ARG A 68 14.26 -1.07 16.44
C ARG A 68 15.19 -0.76 17.61
N LYS A 69 16.50 -0.69 17.36
CA LYS A 69 17.53 -0.42 18.39
C LYS A 69 17.86 1.06 18.53
N SER A 70 17.20 1.93 17.77
CA SER A 70 17.50 3.36 17.79
C SER A 70 17.09 4.02 19.11
N THR A 71 17.92 4.94 19.58
CA THR A 71 17.65 5.80 20.73
C THR A 71 16.62 6.89 20.40
N GLU A 72 16.49 7.27 19.13
CA GLU A 72 15.52 8.23 18.59
C GLU A 72 14.07 7.66 18.63
N PRO A 73 13.12 8.29 19.35
CA PRO A 73 11.74 7.82 19.42
C PRO A 73 11.03 7.75 18.06
N SER A 74 11.25 8.75 17.20
CA SER A 74 10.68 8.82 15.84
C SER A 74 11.10 7.63 14.98
N ILE A 75 12.35 7.19 15.11
CA ILE A 75 12.90 6.04 14.38
C ILE A 75 12.32 4.73 14.92
N ARG A 76 12.09 4.61 16.24
CA ARG A 76 11.39 3.43 16.79
C ARG A 76 9.94 3.33 16.34
N GLU A 77 9.24 4.46 16.23
CA GLU A 77 7.89 4.48 15.64
C GLU A 77 7.90 4.07 14.17
N ALA A 78 8.91 4.49 13.40
CA ALA A 78 9.11 3.99 12.04
C ALA A 78 9.37 2.47 12.00
N ALA A 79 10.13 1.93 12.96
CA ALA A 79 10.37 0.50 13.07
C ALA A 79 9.06 -0.29 13.18
N LYS A 80 8.11 0.18 13.99
CA LYS A 80 6.78 -0.44 14.10
C LYS A 80 6.06 -0.51 12.75
N ARG A 81 6.10 0.58 11.97
CA ARG A 81 5.49 0.62 10.62
C ARG A 81 6.13 -0.39 9.68
N TYR A 82 7.45 -0.55 9.73
CA TYR A 82 8.16 -1.58 8.94
C TYR A 82 7.77 -3.00 9.36
N LEU A 83 7.62 -3.26 10.66
CA LEU A 83 7.15 -4.56 11.13
C LEU A 83 5.72 -4.85 10.65
N ILE A 84 4.81 -3.88 10.77
CA ILE A 84 3.43 -4.01 10.28
C ILE A 84 3.42 -4.32 8.79
N ALA A 85 4.21 -3.59 7.99
CA ALA A 85 4.29 -3.83 6.55
C ALA A 85 4.82 -5.24 6.22
N ALA A 86 5.89 -5.69 6.89
CA ALA A 86 6.48 -7.01 6.65
C ALA A 86 5.51 -8.15 7.00
N GLU A 87 4.82 -8.07 8.14
CA GLU A 87 3.87 -9.10 8.58
C GLU A 87 2.59 -9.08 7.74
N ALA A 88 2.10 -7.90 7.33
CA ALA A 88 0.95 -7.81 6.43
C ALA A 88 1.24 -8.46 5.06
N ILE A 89 2.41 -8.19 4.47
CA ILE A 89 2.80 -8.82 3.20
C ILE A 89 2.92 -10.34 3.37
N LYS A 90 3.57 -10.80 4.45
CA LYS A 90 3.73 -12.23 4.72
C LYS A 90 2.37 -12.93 4.87
N HIS A 91 1.46 -12.33 5.64
CA HIS A 91 0.11 -12.85 5.81
C HIS A 91 -0.65 -12.92 4.48
N SER A 92 -0.52 -11.91 3.62
CA SER A 92 -1.17 -11.91 2.30
C SER A 92 -0.60 -12.98 1.35
N ILE A 93 0.68 -13.33 1.46
CA ILE A 93 1.28 -14.47 0.75
C ILE A 93 0.69 -15.79 1.29
N GLU A 94 0.68 -15.98 2.61
CA GLU A 94 0.21 -17.22 3.26
C GLU A 94 -1.29 -17.49 3.01
N THR A 95 -2.09 -16.43 2.95
CA THR A 95 -3.54 -16.52 2.72
C THR A 95 -3.92 -16.53 1.24
N GLY A 96 -2.95 -16.40 0.33
CA GLY A 96 -3.22 -16.32 -1.11
C GLY A 96 -4.05 -15.10 -1.51
N VAL A 97 -4.17 -14.09 -0.64
CA VAL A 97 -4.95 -12.86 -0.91
C VAL A 97 -4.35 -12.08 -2.09
N PHE A 98 -3.06 -12.26 -2.39
CA PHE A 98 -2.45 -11.75 -3.63
C PHE A 98 -2.85 -12.51 -4.90
N SER A 99 -3.49 -13.67 -4.79
CA SER A 99 -3.89 -14.56 -5.89
C SER A 99 -5.41 -14.70 -6.04
N MET A 100 -6.21 -14.05 -5.18
CA MET A 100 -7.64 -14.35 -5.05
C MET A 100 -8.50 -13.09 -5.19
N GLU A 101 -8.67 -12.63 -6.42
CA GLU A 101 -9.92 -11.96 -6.86
C GLU A 101 -10.53 -12.78 -7.99
N MET A 102 -11.16 -13.90 -7.62
CA MET A 102 -12.08 -14.61 -8.48
C MET A 102 -13.12 -15.33 -7.61
N GLU A 103 -14.12 -14.59 -7.17
CA GLU A 103 -15.48 -15.12 -7.02
C GLU A 103 -16.45 -14.07 -7.58
N THR A 104 -16.68 -14.15 -8.89
CA THR A 104 -17.89 -13.59 -9.52
C THR A 104 -18.99 -14.64 -9.41
N GLU A 105 -20.00 -14.39 -8.57
CA GLU A 105 -21.33 -14.98 -8.71
C GLU A 105 -22.17 -14.22 -9.75
#